data_AF-A0A7C5HVQ1-F1
#
_entry.id   AF-A0A7C5HVQ1-F1
#
_cell.length_a   1.000
_cell.length_b   1.000
_cell.length_c   1.000
_cell.angle_alpha   90.00
_cell.angle_beta   90.00
_cell.angle_gamma   90.00
#
_symmetry.space_group_name_H-M   'P 1'
#
loop_
_entity.id
_entity.type
_entity.pdbx_description
1 polymer ?
#
loop_
_entity_poly.entity_id
_entity_poly.type
_entity_poly.pdbx_seq_one_letter_code
_entity_poly.pdbx_strand_id
1 'polypeptide(L)'
;MVSAHDDRRANTKRVQRSYLKGNNHSMKRVGIFGWGVVAPKSPNIESFEHNLDHATSWLTPHAGFGPSNFLVGRPEFDFSVYKPWLDKRFGTRRFSQLNEKMGNMAKYAMGAFIQALGQNTGLESVLQELETKAHIYVGTGLGDFPLQYEKVLIYHKAQKRWNRFWCRKIHHPELAAYIQASAAEKHHILETAGAPQDPGSTDPENVDFDDITEDWYAFWVNRS
;
A
#
# COMPACT_ATOMS: atom_id res chain seq x y z
N MET A 1 -47.42 14.36 -75.87
CA MET A 1 -47.38 15.80 -75.54
C MET A 1 -46.26 16.00 -74.53
N VAL A 2 -45.14 16.58 -74.99
CA VAL A 2 -44.04 17.26 -74.26
C VAL A 2 -43.58 16.63 -72.92
N SER A 3 -42.52 15.80 -72.90
CA SER A 3 -41.10 16.19 -72.74
C SER A 3 -40.78 16.95 -71.45
N ALA A 4 -40.11 16.26 -70.52
CA ALA A 4 -39.05 16.83 -69.70
C ALA A 4 -38.12 15.69 -69.26
N HIS A 5 -37.04 15.51 -70.03
CA HIS A 5 -35.75 15.03 -69.52
C HIS A 5 -35.35 15.92 -68.34
N ASP A 6 -34.77 15.39 -67.26
CA ASP A 6 -33.32 15.28 -67.17
C ASP A 6 -32.83 14.76 -65.80
N ASP A 7 -31.75 14.00 -65.86
CA ASP A 7 -30.68 13.80 -64.87
C ASP A 7 -31.00 13.67 -63.37
N ARG A 8 -31.20 12.41 -62.93
CA ARG A 8 -30.88 11.96 -61.55
C ARG A 8 -29.70 11.00 -61.56
N ARG A 9 -28.49 11.48 -61.85
CA ARG A 9 -27.25 10.82 -61.44
C ARG A 9 -26.19 11.86 -61.05
N ALA A 10 -25.49 11.55 -59.97
CA ALA A 10 -24.28 12.20 -59.47
C ALA A 10 -24.45 13.53 -58.70
N ASN A 11 -24.71 13.48 -57.38
CA ASN A 11 -23.98 14.36 -56.45
C ASN A 11 -24.04 13.97 -54.95
N THR A 12 -23.66 12.74 -54.58
CA THR A 12 -23.54 12.32 -53.16
C THR A 12 -22.10 11.97 -52.77
N LYS A 13 -21.13 12.78 -53.19
CA LYS A 13 -19.75 12.71 -52.67
C LYS A 13 -19.09 14.09 -52.60
N ARG A 14 -19.44 14.90 -51.60
CA ARG A 14 -18.53 15.94 -51.08
C ARG A 14 -18.97 16.48 -49.71
N VAL A 15 -18.88 15.61 -48.70
CA VAL A 15 -18.64 16.08 -47.32
C VAL A 15 -17.28 15.49 -46.91
N GLN A 16 -16.24 15.98 -47.58
CA GLN A 16 -14.86 15.74 -47.16
C GLN A 16 -14.52 16.72 -46.05
N ARG A 17 -14.43 16.17 -44.83
CA ARG A 17 -13.35 16.44 -43.85
C ARG A 17 -12.68 17.81 -43.99
N SER A 18 -13.22 18.82 -43.32
CA SER A 18 -12.53 20.11 -43.11
C SER A 18 -12.42 20.53 -41.65
N TYR A 19 -12.77 19.66 -40.70
CA TYR A 19 -12.48 19.87 -39.28
C TYR A 19 -11.41 18.88 -38.84
N LEU A 20 -10.41 19.38 -38.09
CA LEU A 20 -9.13 18.74 -37.72
C LEU A 20 -7.95 18.99 -38.69
N LYS A 21 -7.76 20.25 -39.11
CA LYS A 21 -6.39 20.82 -39.16
C LYS A 21 -6.07 21.41 -37.79
N GLY A 22 -5.90 20.52 -36.82
CA GLY A 22 -5.39 20.85 -35.49
C GLY A 22 -4.19 19.95 -35.24
N ASN A 23 -2.99 20.54 -35.21
CA ASN A 23 -1.71 19.97 -34.78
C ASN A 23 -1.63 18.43 -34.72
N ASN A 24 -1.15 17.83 -35.80
CA ASN A 24 -0.53 16.49 -35.76
C ASN A 24 0.80 16.60 -34.97
N HIS A 25 0.73 16.73 -33.65
CA HIS A 25 1.82 16.21 -32.82
C HIS A 25 1.82 14.71 -33.08
N SER A 26 2.80 14.23 -33.86
CA SER A 26 2.98 12.79 -34.04
C SER A 26 3.18 12.20 -32.64
N MET A 27 2.16 11.49 -32.14
CA MET A 27 2.25 10.79 -30.86
C MET A 27 3.50 9.93 -30.90
N LYS A 28 4.44 10.19 -29.99
CA LYS A 28 5.67 9.40 -29.89
C LYS A 28 5.26 7.96 -29.58
N ARG A 29 5.72 7.02 -30.40
CA ARG A 29 5.51 5.60 -30.16
C ARG A 29 6.41 5.17 -29.00
N VAL A 30 5.86 4.40 -28.08
CA VAL A 30 6.58 3.83 -26.94
C VAL A 30 6.74 2.33 -27.20
N GLY A 31 7.97 1.83 -27.08
CA GLY A 31 8.29 0.41 -27.16
C GLY A 31 8.41 -0.21 -25.76
N ILE A 32 8.00 -1.46 -25.62
CA ILE A 32 8.20 -2.26 -24.40
C ILE A 32 9.40 -3.17 -24.66
N PHE A 33 10.48 -3.00 -23.89
CA PHE A 33 11.74 -3.73 -24.07
C PHE A 33 11.96 -4.85 -23.05
N GLY A 34 11.05 -4.98 -22.10
CA GLY A 34 11.04 -6.01 -21.06
C GLY A 34 9.80 -5.86 -20.20
N TRP A 35 9.37 -6.95 -19.57
CA TRP A 35 8.23 -6.97 -18.67
C TRP A 35 8.45 -7.97 -17.54
N GLY A 36 7.62 -7.93 -16.51
CA GLY A 36 7.69 -8.92 -15.46
C GLY A 36 6.38 -8.97 -14.71
N VAL A 37 6.16 -10.08 -14.02
CA VAL A 37 4.88 -10.34 -13.38
C VAL A 37 5.10 -11.09 -12.08
N VAL A 38 4.31 -10.70 -11.09
CA VAL A 38 4.08 -11.44 -9.86
C VAL A 38 2.57 -11.43 -9.66
N ALA A 39 1.94 -12.57 -9.86
CA ALA A 39 0.50 -12.72 -9.91
C ALA A 39 0.06 -14.00 -9.17
N PRO A 40 -1.24 -14.18 -8.87
CA PRO A 40 -1.74 -15.40 -8.26
C PRO A 40 -1.32 -16.65 -9.04
N LYS A 41 -0.72 -17.63 -8.36
CA LYS A 41 -0.11 -18.85 -8.94
C LYS A 41 1.02 -18.62 -9.96
N SER A 42 1.52 -17.39 -10.08
CA SER A 42 2.51 -17.00 -11.09
C SER A 42 3.59 -16.11 -10.46
N PRO A 43 4.60 -16.73 -9.81
CA PRO A 43 5.73 -15.99 -9.22
C PRO A 43 6.62 -15.29 -10.26
N ASN A 44 6.58 -15.77 -11.51
CA ASN A 44 7.45 -15.33 -12.60
C ASN A 44 6.76 -15.46 -13.97
N ILE A 45 7.43 -14.96 -15.01
CA ILE A 45 6.96 -14.99 -16.41
C ILE A 45 6.65 -16.41 -16.87
N GLU A 46 7.55 -17.37 -16.64
CA GLU A 46 7.41 -18.75 -17.11
C GLU A 46 6.14 -19.41 -16.55
N SER A 47 5.89 -19.24 -15.24
CA SER A 47 4.70 -19.76 -14.59
C SER A 47 3.43 -19.04 -15.07
N PHE A 48 3.54 -17.75 -15.39
CA PHE A 48 2.42 -16.98 -15.93
C PHE A 48 2.04 -17.43 -17.35
N GLU A 49 3.03 -17.60 -18.23
CA GLU A 49 2.82 -18.12 -19.59
C GLU A 49 2.20 -19.51 -19.56
N HIS A 50 2.76 -20.42 -18.75
CA HIS A 50 2.19 -21.74 -18.56
C HIS A 50 0.73 -21.68 -18.08
N ASN A 51 0.41 -20.83 -17.10
CA ASN A 51 -0.94 -20.72 -16.58
C ASN A 51 -1.93 -20.13 -17.60
N LEU A 52 -1.49 -19.19 -18.45
CA LEU A 52 -2.30 -18.60 -19.51
C LEU A 52 -2.76 -19.65 -20.52
N ASP A 53 -1.92 -20.62 -20.83
CA ASP A 53 -2.24 -21.69 -21.79
C ASP A 53 -3.34 -22.65 -21.29
N HIS A 54 -3.61 -22.70 -19.98
CA HIS A 54 -4.49 -23.70 -19.37
C HIS A 54 -5.88 -23.16 -18.96
N ALA A 55 -6.17 -21.86 -19.15
CA ALA A 55 -7.48 -21.23 -18.90
C ALA A 55 -8.15 -21.61 -17.55
N THR A 56 -7.37 -21.76 -16.49
CA THR A 56 -7.87 -22.14 -15.16
C THR A 56 -8.23 -20.93 -14.29
N SER A 57 -8.98 -21.15 -13.20
CA SER A 57 -9.17 -20.13 -12.16
C SER A 57 -7.94 -20.04 -11.24
N TRP A 58 -7.45 -18.82 -11.02
CA TRP A 58 -6.33 -18.52 -10.14
C TRP A 58 -6.78 -17.88 -8.81
N LEU A 59 -8.08 -17.76 -8.61
CA LEU A 59 -8.68 -17.20 -7.41
C LEU A 59 -9.20 -18.32 -6.50
N THR A 60 -9.06 -18.12 -5.20
CA THR A 60 -9.57 -19.04 -4.17
C THR A 60 -10.55 -18.33 -3.25
N PRO A 61 -11.55 -19.03 -2.69
CA PRO A 61 -12.43 -18.45 -1.69
C PRO A 61 -11.64 -17.91 -0.49
N HIS A 62 -11.91 -16.68 -0.08
CA HIS A 62 -11.28 -16.09 1.09
C HIS A 62 -12.05 -16.46 2.37
N ALA A 63 -11.48 -17.36 3.17
CA ALA A 63 -11.92 -17.59 4.54
C ALA A 63 -11.33 -16.51 5.46
N GLY A 64 -12.19 -15.72 6.11
CA GLY A 64 -11.76 -14.64 7.01
C GLY A 64 -12.88 -13.72 7.47
N PHE A 65 -13.92 -13.55 6.65
CA PHE A 65 -15.12 -12.78 6.99
C PHE A 65 -16.38 -13.51 6.54
N GLY A 66 -17.10 -14.10 7.49
CA GLY A 66 -18.37 -14.78 7.21
C GLY A 66 -18.26 -15.92 6.17
N PRO A 67 -19.31 -16.18 5.36
CA PRO A 67 -19.40 -17.36 4.48
C PRO A 67 -18.52 -17.34 3.20
N SER A 68 -17.34 -16.71 3.21
CA SER A 68 -16.37 -16.73 2.08
C SER A 68 -16.94 -16.24 0.73
N ASN A 69 -17.65 -15.11 0.75
CA ASN A 69 -18.33 -14.56 -0.44
C ASN A 69 -17.39 -13.97 -1.52
N PHE A 70 -16.08 -13.88 -1.25
CA PHE A 70 -15.11 -13.24 -2.14
C PHE A 70 -14.04 -14.22 -2.60
N LEU A 71 -13.79 -14.21 -3.91
CA LEU A 71 -12.64 -14.89 -4.50
C LEU A 71 -11.43 -13.95 -4.48
N VAL A 72 -10.30 -14.43 -3.98
CA VAL A 72 -9.05 -13.67 -3.87
C VAL A 72 -7.92 -14.40 -4.57
N GLY A 73 -7.06 -13.63 -5.23
CA GLY A 73 -5.81 -14.12 -5.76
C GLY A 73 -4.69 -13.79 -4.78
N ARG A 74 -3.90 -14.79 -4.37
CA ARG A 74 -2.71 -14.58 -3.56
C ARG A 74 -1.48 -14.86 -4.42
N PRO A 75 -0.63 -13.85 -4.69
CA PRO A 75 0.62 -14.09 -5.37
C PRO A 75 1.49 -15.03 -4.56
N GLU A 76 1.98 -16.08 -5.21
CA GLU A 76 3.08 -16.89 -4.69
C GLU A 76 4.37 -16.17 -5.07
N PHE A 77 5.20 -15.83 -4.10
CA PHE A 77 6.41 -15.07 -4.37
C PHE A 77 7.43 -15.28 -3.27
N ASP A 78 8.62 -15.72 -3.64
CA ASP A 78 9.78 -15.79 -2.78
C ASP A 78 10.82 -14.75 -3.20
N PHE A 79 10.98 -13.71 -2.38
CA PHE A 79 11.96 -12.67 -2.65
C PHE A 79 13.41 -13.19 -2.57
N SER A 80 13.65 -14.30 -1.87
CA SER A 80 14.98 -14.88 -1.66
C SER A 80 15.65 -15.32 -2.96
N VAL A 81 14.86 -15.69 -3.98
CA VAL A 81 15.33 -16.04 -5.33
C VAL A 81 16.17 -14.93 -5.96
N TYR A 82 15.90 -13.66 -5.61
CA TYR A 82 16.63 -12.51 -6.15
C TYR A 82 17.87 -12.13 -5.34
N LYS A 83 18.17 -12.84 -4.24
CA LYS A 83 19.34 -12.56 -3.41
C LYS A 83 20.66 -12.57 -4.19
N PRO A 84 20.97 -13.57 -5.06
CA PRO A 84 22.22 -13.54 -5.82
C PRO A 84 22.33 -12.34 -6.75
N TRP A 85 21.21 -11.93 -7.37
CA TRP A 85 21.16 -10.77 -8.26
C TRP A 85 21.45 -9.46 -7.52
N LEU A 86 20.86 -9.32 -6.31
CA LEU A 86 21.05 -8.16 -5.44
C LEU A 86 22.46 -8.11 -4.85
N ASP A 87 22.97 -9.25 -4.37
CA ASP A 87 24.30 -9.34 -3.77
C ASP A 87 25.40 -8.93 -4.75
N LYS A 88 25.29 -9.36 -6.01
CA LYS A 88 26.24 -9.01 -7.08
C LYS A 88 26.31 -7.49 -7.34
N ARG A 89 25.24 -6.75 -7.08
CA ARG A 89 25.11 -5.32 -7.43
C ARG A 89 25.27 -4.38 -6.25
N PHE A 90 24.77 -4.77 -5.09
CA PHE A 90 24.63 -3.88 -3.94
C PHE A 90 25.29 -4.44 -2.67
N GLY A 91 25.96 -5.59 -2.77
CA GLY A 91 26.57 -6.28 -1.64
C GLY A 91 25.57 -7.06 -0.77
N THR A 92 26.11 -7.93 0.08
CA THR A 92 25.36 -8.97 0.81
C THR A 92 24.37 -8.42 1.85
N ARG A 93 24.55 -7.18 2.32
CA ARG A 93 23.67 -6.57 3.32
C ARG A 93 22.37 -6.04 2.71
N ARG A 94 22.34 -5.70 1.42
CA ARG A 94 21.20 -5.03 0.79
C ARG A 94 19.96 -5.91 0.80
N PHE A 95 20.12 -7.21 0.55
CA PHE A 95 19.02 -8.15 0.56
C PHE A 95 18.28 -8.19 1.91
N SER A 96 19.00 -8.39 3.03
CA SER A 96 18.37 -8.46 4.36
C SER A 96 17.65 -7.15 4.71
N GLN A 97 18.26 -5.99 4.41
CA GLN A 97 17.60 -4.69 4.64
C GLN A 97 16.29 -4.54 3.87
N LEU A 98 16.27 -4.90 2.58
CA LEU A 98 15.06 -4.84 1.77
C LEU A 98 14.04 -5.86 2.25
N ASN A 99 14.49 -7.07 2.59
CA ASN A 99 13.60 -8.14 3.01
C ASN A 99 12.90 -7.85 4.36
N GLU A 100 13.59 -7.21 5.30
CA GLU A 100 13.04 -6.87 6.61
C GLU A 100 12.14 -5.63 6.57
N LYS A 101 12.50 -4.63 5.77
CA LYS A 101 11.87 -3.30 5.82
C LYS A 101 10.76 -3.09 4.79
N MET A 102 10.78 -3.84 3.70
CA MET A 102 9.81 -3.68 2.62
C MET A 102 8.70 -4.71 2.74
N GLY A 103 7.47 -4.26 2.52
CA GLY A 103 6.34 -5.16 2.42
C GLY A 103 6.26 -5.81 1.05
N ASN A 104 5.25 -6.66 0.88
CA ASN A 104 5.18 -7.53 -0.28
C ASN A 104 4.93 -6.76 -1.58
N MET A 105 4.21 -5.64 -1.56
CA MET A 105 3.96 -4.85 -2.77
C MET A 105 5.25 -4.33 -3.40
N ALA A 106 6.15 -3.78 -2.58
CA ALA A 106 7.46 -3.33 -3.05
C ALA A 106 8.31 -4.51 -3.53
N LYS A 107 8.28 -5.64 -2.81
CA LYS A 107 9.01 -6.85 -3.20
C LYS A 107 8.53 -7.44 -4.52
N TYR A 108 7.22 -7.44 -4.78
CA TYR A 108 6.63 -7.86 -6.05
C TYR A 108 7.09 -6.96 -7.20
N ALA A 109 7.04 -5.64 -7.01
CA ALA A 109 7.51 -4.68 -8.01
C ALA A 109 9.01 -4.86 -8.31
N MET A 110 9.83 -5.09 -7.29
CA MET A 110 11.26 -5.39 -7.48
C MET A 110 11.46 -6.71 -8.24
N GLY A 111 10.76 -7.77 -7.88
CA GLY A 111 10.83 -9.06 -8.57
C GLY A 111 10.44 -8.94 -10.04
N ALA A 112 9.31 -8.31 -10.33
CA ALA A 112 8.85 -8.04 -11.69
C ALA A 112 9.84 -7.16 -12.48
N PHE A 113 10.42 -6.14 -11.86
CA PHE A 113 11.43 -5.30 -12.50
C PHE A 113 12.71 -6.09 -12.84
N ILE A 114 13.19 -6.95 -11.93
CA ILE A 114 14.36 -7.80 -12.18
C ILE A 114 14.07 -8.80 -13.30
N GLN A 115 12.87 -9.39 -13.36
CA GLN A 115 12.43 -10.23 -14.48
C GLN A 115 12.50 -9.47 -15.81
N ALA A 116 12.03 -8.21 -15.83
CA ALA A 116 12.07 -7.36 -17.03
C ALA A 116 13.49 -7.08 -17.52
N LEU A 117 14.42 -6.79 -16.60
CA LEU A 117 15.84 -6.63 -16.94
C LEU A 117 16.45 -7.93 -17.49
N GLY A 118 16.00 -9.09 -17.02
CA GLY A 118 16.50 -10.40 -17.46
C GLY A 118 16.23 -10.72 -18.94
N GLN A 119 15.22 -10.11 -19.55
CA GLN A 119 14.87 -10.35 -20.95
C GLN A 119 15.82 -9.67 -21.95
N ASN A 120 16.52 -8.62 -21.52
CA ASN A 120 17.41 -7.86 -22.38
C ASN A 120 18.65 -7.40 -21.61
N THR A 121 19.77 -8.06 -21.86
CA THR A 121 21.05 -7.83 -21.15
C THR A 121 21.58 -6.40 -21.30
N GLY A 122 21.21 -5.68 -22.37
CA GLY A 122 21.61 -4.28 -22.58
C GLY A 122 20.74 -3.26 -21.83
N LEU A 123 19.55 -3.66 -21.35
CA LEU A 123 18.59 -2.73 -20.75
C LEU A 123 19.11 -2.11 -19.46
N GLU A 124 19.82 -2.89 -18.64
CA GLU A 124 20.42 -2.37 -17.41
C GLU A 124 21.47 -1.30 -17.69
N SER A 125 22.35 -1.50 -18.67
CA SER A 125 23.36 -0.52 -19.07
C SER A 125 22.72 0.77 -19.58
N VAL A 126 21.69 0.67 -20.43
CA VAL A 126 20.97 1.85 -20.92
C VAL A 126 20.31 2.62 -19.77
N LEU A 127 19.71 1.93 -18.79
CA LEU A 127 19.13 2.60 -17.63
C LEU A 127 20.18 3.30 -16.76
N GLN A 128 21.38 2.71 -16.63
CA GLN A 128 22.50 3.34 -15.94
C GLN A 128 23.00 4.58 -16.69
N GLU A 129 23.14 4.51 -18.02
CA GLU A 129 23.55 5.64 -18.88
C GLU A 129 22.54 6.79 -18.87
N LEU A 130 21.25 6.48 -18.77
CA LEU A 130 20.21 7.51 -18.69
C LEU A 130 20.26 8.28 -17.37
N GLU A 131 20.79 7.69 -16.29
CA GLU A 131 20.86 8.28 -14.95
C GLU A 131 19.53 8.95 -14.54
N THR A 132 19.53 10.26 -14.33
CA THR A 132 18.39 11.07 -13.91
C THR A 132 17.31 11.23 -14.99
N LYS A 133 17.58 10.81 -16.23
CA LYS A 133 16.61 10.77 -17.34
C LYS A 133 15.79 9.48 -17.33
N ALA A 134 16.15 8.48 -16.53
CA ALA A 134 15.34 7.28 -16.31
C ALA A 134 14.26 7.57 -15.28
N HIS A 135 12.99 7.34 -15.63
CA HIS A 135 11.85 7.63 -14.78
C HIS A 135 11.21 6.32 -14.33
N ILE A 136 10.85 6.24 -13.04
CA ILE A 136 10.09 5.12 -12.48
C ILE A 136 8.70 5.64 -12.14
N TYR A 137 7.68 5.04 -12.76
CA TYR A 137 6.28 5.31 -12.47
C TYR A 137 5.68 4.11 -11.75
N VAL A 138 5.11 4.34 -10.57
CA VAL A 138 4.47 3.29 -9.76
C VAL A 138 3.00 3.65 -9.58
N GLY A 139 2.12 2.77 -10.05
CA GLY A 139 0.69 2.84 -9.77
C GLY A 139 0.32 1.89 -8.64
N THR A 140 -0.35 2.39 -7.62
CA THR A 140 -0.88 1.56 -6.52
C THR A 140 -2.25 2.07 -6.08
N GLY A 141 -3.16 1.14 -5.77
CA GLY A 141 -4.50 1.49 -5.28
C GLY A 141 -4.56 1.70 -3.77
N LEU A 142 -3.88 0.84 -2.99
CA LEU A 142 -3.94 0.84 -1.52
C LEU A 142 -2.56 0.99 -0.86
N GLY A 143 -1.48 1.13 -1.65
CA GLY A 143 -0.12 1.08 -1.12
C GLY A 143 0.20 -0.30 -0.54
N ASP A 144 1.13 -0.34 0.42
CA ASP A 144 1.46 -1.56 1.18
C ASP A 144 0.63 -1.64 2.46
N PHE A 145 -0.70 -1.68 2.27
CA PHE A 145 -1.67 -1.69 3.37
C PHE A 145 -1.41 -2.78 4.42
N PRO A 146 -1.08 -4.04 4.06
CA PRO A 146 -0.81 -5.07 5.07
C PRO A 146 0.34 -4.71 6.01
N LEU A 147 1.46 -4.21 5.45
CA LEU A 147 2.60 -3.78 6.27
C LEU A 147 2.21 -2.58 7.15
N GLN A 148 1.58 -1.56 6.57
CA GLN A 148 1.18 -0.36 7.31
C GLN A 148 0.25 -0.71 8.47
N TYR A 149 -0.77 -1.54 8.21
CA TYR A 149 -1.72 -2.00 9.22
C TYR A 149 -1.03 -2.76 10.36
N GLU A 150 -0.16 -3.72 10.03
CA GLU A 150 0.61 -4.47 11.03
C GLU A 150 1.45 -3.53 11.91
N LYS A 151 2.17 -2.58 11.30
CA LYS A 151 3.03 -1.65 12.04
C LYS A 151 2.22 -0.70 12.93
N VAL A 152 1.08 -0.22 12.47
CA VAL A 152 0.16 0.59 13.29
C VAL A 152 -0.31 -0.19 14.51
N LEU A 153 -0.73 -1.45 14.34
CA LEU A 153 -1.16 -2.29 15.47
C LEU A 153 -0.04 -2.59 16.46
N ILE A 154 1.16 -2.91 15.98
CA ILE A 154 2.32 -3.16 16.84
C ILE A 154 2.68 -1.89 17.63
N TYR A 155 2.75 -0.77 16.94
CA TYR A 155 3.04 0.53 17.55
C TYR A 155 1.98 0.90 18.60
N HIS A 156 0.69 0.79 18.25
CA HIS A 156 -0.41 1.06 19.17
C HIS A 156 -0.31 0.20 20.43
N LYS A 157 -0.11 -1.12 20.31
CA LYS A 157 0.08 -2.03 21.46
C LYS A 157 1.34 -1.71 22.26
N ALA A 158 2.42 -1.25 21.63
CA ALA A 158 3.63 -0.85 22.32
C ALA A 158 3.42 0.45 23.11
N GLN A 159 2.72 1.42 22.52
CA GLN A 159 2.36 2.68 23.17
C GLN A 159 1.48 2.44 24.39
N LYS A 160 0.43 1.60 24.31
CA LYS A 160 -0.39 1.22 25.48
C LYS A 160 0.46 0.66 26.62
N ARG A 161 1.39 -0.26 26.30
CA ARG A 161 2.29 -0.88 27.27
C ARG A 161 3.27 0.12 27.89
N TRP A 162 3.83 1.01 27.07
CA TRP A 162 4.70 2.08 27.52
C TRP A 162 3.97 3.03 28.47
N ASN A 163 2.76 3.44 28.10
CA ASN A 163 1.97 4.34 28.92
C ASN A 163 1.67 3.72 30.29
N ARG A 164 1.15 2.48 30.31
CA ARG A 164 0.88 1.75 31.55
C ARG A 164 2.13 1.49 32.39
N PHE A 165 3.30 1.33 31.77
CA PHE A 165 4.55 1.14 32.50
C PHE A 165 4.90 2.41 33.29
N TRP A 166 4.89 3.57 32.65
CA TRP A 166 5.22 4.84 33.32
C TRP A 166 4.14 5.29 34.29
N CYS A 167 2.86 4.95 34.07
CA CYS A 167 1.79 5.21 35.04
C CYS A 167 1.76 4.28 36.26
N ARG A 168 2.80 3.48 36.52
CA ARG A 168 2.91 2.74 37.78
C ARG A 168 3.33 3.69 38.89
N LYS A 169 2.80 3.51 40.11
CA LYS A 169 3.10 4.36 41.28
C LYS A 169 4.61 4.55 41.54
N ILE A 170 5.42 3.53 41.28
CA ILE A 170 6.88 3.58 41.46
C ILE A 170 7.60 4.45 40.42
N HIS A 171 6.97 4.67 39.27
CA HIS A 171 7.52 5.43 38.15
C HIS A 171 6.86 6.82 37.99
N HIS A 172 5.80 7.11 38.74
CA HIS A 172 5.04 8.36 38.62
C HIS A 172 4.61 8.92 39.99
N PRO A 173 5.41 9.80 40.62
CA PRO A 173 5.11 10.32 41.94
C PRO A 173 3.89 11.26 41.98
N GLU A 174 3.63 12.04 40.92
CA GLU A 174 2.44 12.92 40.85
C GLU A 174 1.16 12.09 40.77
N LEU A 175 1.14 11.03 39.95
CA LEU A 175 0.03 10.08 39.92
C LEU A 175 -0.12 9.33 41.25
N ALA A 176 0.98 8.98 41.92
CA ALA A 176 0.92 8.37 43.25
C ALA A 176 0.28 9.32 44.28
N ALA A 177 0.60 10.61 44.25
CA ALA A 177 0.00 11.63 45.09
C ALA A 177 -1.49 11.82 44.75
N TYR A 178 -1.85 11.89 43.46
CA TYR A 178 -3.25 11.94 43.01
C TYR A 178 -4.06 10.78 43.58
N ILE A 179 -3.55 9.54 43.51
CA ILE A 179 -4.26 8.35 44.00
C ILE A 179 -4.56 8.45 45.51
N GLN A 180 -3.64 9.04 46.29
CA GLN A 180 -3.75 9.20 47.75
C GLN A 180 -4.59 10.41 48.18
N ALA A 181 -4.84 11.35 47.28
CA ALA A 181 -5.61 12.57 47.57
C ALA A 181 -7.09 12.27 47.89
N SER A 182 -7.73 13.16 48.64
CA SER A 182 -9.16 13.11 48.92
C SER A 182 -9.99 13.37 47.65
N ALA A 183 -11.29 13.03 47.67
CA ALA A 183 -12.15 13.21 46.50
C ALA A 183 -12.23 14.67 46.02
N ALA A 184 -12.25 15.64 46.94
CA ALA A 184 -12.26 17.06 46.62
C ALA A 184 -10.95 17.51 45.98
N GLU A 185 -9.81 17.04 46.50
CA GLU A 185 -8.48 17.34 45.94
C GLU A 185 -8.29 16.70 44.57
N LYS A 186 -8.75 15.46 44.37
CA LYS A 186 -8.73 14.78 43.07
C LYS A 186 -9.48 15.60 42.01
N HIS A 187 -10.71 16.03 42.32
CA HIS A 187 -11.49 16.85 41.40
C HIS A 187 -10.76 18.15 41.04
N HIS A 188 -10.17 18.83 42.03
CA HIS A 188 -9.43 20.07 41.79
C HIS A 188 -8.18 19.85 40.92
N ILE A 189 -7.42 18.77 41.16
CA ILE A 189 -6.23 18.41 40.37
C ILE A 189 -6.61 18.17 38.91
N LEU A 190 -7.64 17.35 38.66
CA LEU A 190 -8.05 16.99 37.31
C LEU A 190 -8.60 18.19 36.52
N GLU A 191 -9.42 19.02 37.16
CA GLU A 191 -9.99 20.22 36.54
C GLU A 191 -8.89 21.23 36.18
N THR A 192 -7.95 21.48 37.09
CA THR A 192 -6.84 22.42 36.86
C THR A 192 -5.90 21.92 35.76
N ALA A 193 -5.69 20.61 35.67
CA ALA A 193 -4.80 20.01 34.70
C ALA A 193 -5.45 19.75 33.33
N GLY A 194 -6.76 19.97 33.19
CA GLY A 194 -7.52 19.64 31.98
C GLY A 194 -7.47 18.14 31.66
N ALA A 195 -7.59 17.30 32.69
CA ALA A 195 -7.47 15.86 32.55
C ALA A 195 -8.65 15.26 31.75
N PRO A 196 -8.40 14.15 31.00
CA PRO A 196 -9.47 13.40 30.35
C PRO A 196 -10.36 12.70 31.40
N GLN A 197 -11.45 12.09 30.94
CA GLN A 197 -12.39 11.36 31.77
C GLN A 197 -11.68 10.26 32.60
N ASP A 198 -11.97 10.20 33.90
CA ASP A 198 -11.41 9.17 34.78
C ASP A 198 -12.09 7.82 34.50
N PRO A 199 -11.35 6.77 34.09
CA PRO A 199 -11.92 5.46 33.84
C PRO A 199 -12.57 4.85 35.10
N GLY A 200 -12.11 5.21 36.31
CA GLY A 200 -12.72 4.78 37.57
C GLY A 200 -14.13 5.33 37.81
N SER A 201 -14.54 6.36 37.05
CA SER A 201 -15.90 6.94 37.07
C SER A 201 -16.78 6.46 35.91
N THR A 202 -16.25 5.57 35.06
CA THR A 202 -16.91 5.09 33.84
C THR A 202 -17.27 3.61 34.00
N ASP A 203 -18.43 3.22 33.49
CA ASP A 203 -18.82 1.81 33.42
C ASP A 203 -17.84 1.01 32.54
N PRO A 204 -17.22 -0.08 33.03
CA PRO A 204 -16.38 -0.96 32.23
C PRO A 204 -17.07 -1.59 31.01
N GLU A 205 -18.41 -1.67 31.00
CA GLU A 205 -19.17 -2.18 29.85
C GLU A 205 -19.43 -1.11 28.77
N ASN A 206 -19.02 0.14 29.00
CA ASN A 206 -19.12 1.20 28.01
C ASN A 206 -18.21 0.90 26.81
N VAL A 207 -18.73 1.11 25.60
CA VAL A 207 -18.01 0.92 24.33
C VAL A 207 -16.72 1.74 24.24
N ASP A 208 -16.68 2.91 24.87
CA ASP A 208 -15.54 3.84 24.84
C ASP A 208 -14.58 3.64 26.03
N PHE A 209 -14.84 2.67 26.93
CA PHE A 209 -14.05 2.47 28.15
C PHE A 209 -12.56 2.27 27.87
N ASP A 210 -12.23 1.51 26.82
CA ASP A 210 -10.85 1.25 26.41
C ASP A 210 -10.16 2.54 25.95
N ASP A 211 -10.85 3.40 25.20
CA ASP A 211 -10.29 4.66 24.71
C ASP A 211 -10.11 5.66 25.85
N ILE A 212 -11.12 5.79 26.73
CA ILE A 212 -11.04 6.60 27.97
C ILE A 212 -9.85 6.16 28.83
N THR A 213 -9.64 4.85 28.98
CA THR A 213 -8.53 4.30 29.76
C THR A 213 -7.18 4.65 29.15
N GLU A 214 -7.05 4.58 27.82
CA GLU A 214 -5.79 4.92 27.16
C GLU A 214 -5.50 6.42 27.18
N ASP A 215 -6.51 7.27 26.99
CA ASP A 215 -6.38 8.73 27.12
C ASP A 215 -5.94 9.12 28.54
N TRP A 216 -6.52 8.46 29.55
CA TRP A 216 -6.11 8.63 30.94
C TRP A 216 -4.63 8.29 31.17
N TYR A 217 -4.18 7.14 30.68
CA TYR A 217 -2.76 6.78 30.79
C TYR A 217 -1.85 7.71 29.95
N ALA A 218 -2.29 8.15 28.77
CA ALA A 218 -1.53 9.08 27.95
C ALA A 218 -1.37 10.45 28.64
N PHE A 219 -2.42 10.95 29.28
CA PHE A 219 -2.39 12.17 30.08
C PHE A 219 -1.34 12.09 31.19
N TRP A 220 -1.33 11.00 31.97
CA TRP A 220 -0.37 10.85 33.06
C TRP A 220 1.06 10.65 32.55
N VAL A 221 1.29 9.88 31.50
CA VAL A 221 2.65 9.69 30.94
C VAL A 221 3.28 10.97 30.43
N ASN A 222 2.51 11.89 29.86
CA ASN A 222 3.05 13.19 29.44
C ASN A 222 3.46 14.09 30.63
N ARG A 223 3.23 13.64 31.86
CA ARG A 223 3.56 14.32 33.13
C ARG A 223 4.55 13.52 33.99
N SER A 224 5.08 12.39 33.48
CA SER A 224 6.08 11.56 34.18
C SER A 224 7.50 12.04 33.97
#